data_AF-A0A7G6TVT0-F1
#
_entry.id   AF-A0A7G6TVT0-F1
#
_cell.length_a   1.000
_cell.length_b   1.000
_cell.length_c   1.000
_cell.angle_alpha   90.00
_cell.angle_beta   90.00
_cell.angle_gamma   90.00
#
_symmetry.space_group_name_H-M   'P 1'
#
loop_
_entity.id
_entity.type
_entity.pdbx_description
1 polymer ?
#
loop_
_entity_poly.entity_id
_entity_poly.type
_entity_poly.pdbx_seq_one_letter_code
_entity_poly.pdbx_strand_id
1 'polypeptide(L)'
;MRKWIAPVAVIAALVVGGAFFRDDILEYSGIACATTIKRAVPSPDATRTAVIFERECGATTPFNTQVSLVPKGQSFSPRRYPSFLSIGGQHALAIRWVGERALEVDLPKTDRVFRNETTVDDVSVAYLSAGRGPN
;
A
#
# COMPACT_ATOMS: atom_id res chain seq x y z
N MET A 1 55.44 -3.62 -7.04
CA MET A 1 54.16 -4.34 -7.27
C MET A 1 53.21 -4.15 -6.08
N ARG A 2 52.27 -3.20 -6.21
CA ARG A 2 50.87 -3.20 -5.76
C ARG A 2 50.41 -3.83 -4.42
N LYS A 3 51.05 -3.51 -3.28
CA LYS A 3 50.61 -3.98 -1.94
C LYS A 3 49.42 -3.21 -1.34
N TRP A 4 49.02 -2.07 -1.92
CA TRP A 4 48.03 -1.15 -1.33
C TRP A 4 46.63 -1.24 -1.96
N ILE A 5 46.45 -2.01 -3.04
CA ILE A 5 45.15 -2.09 -3.74
C ILE A 5 44.20 -3.08 -3.07
N ALA A 6 44.73 -4.13 -2.44
CA ALA A 6 43.93 -5.11 -1.72
C ALA A 6 43.10 -4.50 -0.56
N PRO A 7 43.66 -3.70 0.37
CA PRO A 7 42.87 -3.14 1.46
C PRO A 7 41.85 -2.08 0.98
N VAL A 8 42.19 -1.29 -0.05
CA VAL A 8 41.28 -0.26 -0.60
C VAL A 8 40.08 -0.91 -1.29
N ALA A 9 40.28 -2.01 -2.02
CA ALA A 9 39.19 -2.75 -2.66
C ALA A 9 38.25 -3.41 -1.64
N VAL A 10 38.80 -3.93 -0.53
CA VAL A 10 38.00 -4.54 0.55
C VAL A 10 37.19 -3.48 1.30
N ILE A 11 37.78 -2.33 1.61
CA ILE A 11 37.07 -1.22 2.27
C ILE A 11 35.98 -0.66 1.33
N ALA A 12 36.28 -0.48 0.04
CA ALA A 12 35.27 -0.06 -0.94
C ALA A 12 34.14 -1.08 -1.06
N ALA A 13 34.43 -2.39 -1.09
CA ALA A 13 33.42 -3.44 -1.13
C ALA A 13 32.56 -3.51 0.14
N LEU A 14 33.11 -3.19 1.32
CA LEU A 14 32.36 -3.13 2.57
C LEU A 14 31.51 -1.87 2.70
N VAL A 15 31.97 -0.73 2.17
CA VAL A 15 31.17 0.51 2.13
C VAL A 15 30.04 0.40 1.09
N VAL A 16 30.33 -0.20 -0.07
CA VAL A 16 29.32 -0.51 -1.08
C VAL A 16 28.37 -1.59 -0.53
N GLY A 17 28.85 -2.74 -0.07
CA GLY A 17 28.00 -3.76 0.55
C GLY A 17 27.15 -3.22 1.72
N GLY A 18 27.77 -2.46 2.63
CA GLY A 18 27.08 -1.83 3.75
C GLY A 18 26.06 -0.77 3.33
N ALA A 19 26.28 -0.05 2.22
CA ALA A 19 25.33 0.91 1.68
C ALA A 19 24.20 0.27 0.86
N PHE A 20 24.40 -0.93 0.31
CA PHE A 20 23.36 -1.70 -0.35
C PHE A 20 22.46 -2.46 0.66
N PHE A 21 22.94 -2.67 1.88
CA PHE A 21 22.15 -3.20 3.02
C PHE A 21 21.44 -2.11 3.85
N ARG A 22 21.34 -0.87 3.35
CA ARG A 22 20.84 0.28 4.13
C ARG A 22 19.36 0.62 4.00
N ASP A 23 18.57 -0.12 3.22
CA ASP A 23 17.13 0.18 3.07
C ASP A 23 16.19 -0.70 3.92
N ASP A 24 16.68 -1.71 4.65
CA ASP A 24 15.80 -2.69 5.35
C ASP A 24 16.13 -2.93 6.84
N ILE A 25 16.90 -2.06 7.50
CA ILE A 25 17.36 -2.30 8.89
C ILE A 25 16.72 -1.36 9.94
N LEU A 26 15.76 -0.51 9.58
CA LEU A 26 15.11 0.39 10.55
C LEU A 26 13.60 0.49 10.33
N GLU A 27 12.87 -0.61 10.54
CA GLU A 27 11.41 -0.57 10.67
C GLU A 27 10.91 -1.46 11.80
N TYR A 28 11.51 -1.31 12.99
CA TYR A 28 11.03 -1.93 14.22
C TYR A 28 10.63 -0.85 15.22
N SER A 29 9.43 -0.28 15.05
CA SER A 29 8.82 0.58 16.06
C SER A 29 7.31 0.31 16.18
N GLY A 30 6.95 -0.39 17.26
CA GLY A 30 5.63 -0.37 17.90
C GLY A 30 4.53 -1.18 17.22
N ILE A 31 4.39 -2.45 17.62
CA ILE A 31 3.48 -3.48 17.06
C ILE A 31 3.83 -3.75 15.59
N ALA A 32 4.54 -4.85 15.33
CA ALA A 32 4.91 -5.28 13.98
C ALA A 32 3.65 -5.65 13.19
N CYS A 33 2.99 -4.64 12.60
CA CYS A 33 1.89 -4.85 11.69
C CYS A 33 2.47 -5.17 10.31
N ALA A 34 2.33 -6.41 9.86
CA ALA A 34 2.65 -6.78 8.51
C ALA A 34 1.68 -6.09 7.54
N THR A 35 2.22 -5.50 6.48
CA THR A 35 1.44 -4.92 5.39
C THR A 35 1.72 -5.71 4.13
N THR A 36 0.69 -6.27 3.51
CA THR A 36 0.82 -7.06 2.28
C THR A 36 0.07 -6.37 1.16
N ILE A 37 0.79 -5.89 0.15
CA ILE A 37 0.19 -5.35 -1.06
C ILE A 37 -0.43 -6.49 -1.86
N LYS A 38 -1.71 -6.38 -2.19
CA LYS A 38 -2.43 -7.37 -3.02
C LYS A 38 -2.49 -6.95 -4.47
N ARG A 39 -2.72 -5.67 -4.71
CA ARG A 39 -2.88 -5.14 -6.06
C ARG A 39 -2.54 -3.65 -6.12
N ALA A 40 -1.99 -3.22 -7.24
CA ALA A 40 -1.81 -1.82 -7.58
C ALA A 40 -2.47 -1.57 -8.94
N VAL A 41 -3.33 -0.56 -9.03
CA VAL A 41 -4.07 -0.21 -10.24
C VAL A 41 -3.77 1.25 -10.60
N PRO A 42 -2.96 1.52 -11.64
CA PRO A 42 -2.65 2.88 -12.06
C PRO A 42 -3.90 3.55 -12.65
N SER A 43 -4.00 4.87 -12.47
CA SER A 43 -4.99 5.70 -13.16
C SER A 43 -4.73 5.74 -14.67
N PRO A 44 -5.73 6.08 -15.51
CA PRO A 44 -5.56 6.15 -16.97
C PRO A 44 -4.46 7.10 -17.44
N ASP A 45 -4.26 8.22 -16.73
CA ASP A 45 -3.19 9.19 -16.96
C ASP A 45 -1.86 8.81 -16.28
N ALA A 46 -1.85 7.70 -15.55
CA ALA A 46 -0.75 7.19 -14.74
C ALA A 46 -0.20 8.18 -13.69
N THR A 47 -0.97 9.19 -13.28
CA THR A 47 -0.55 10.16 -12.24
C THR A 47 -0.78 9.65 -10.83
N ARG A 48 -1.71 8.72 -10.65
CA ARG A 48 -2.07 8.10 -9.38
C ARG A 48 -2.08 6.58 -9.53
N THR A 49 -1.97 5.88 -8.41
CA THR A 49 -2.11 4.43 -8.34
C THR A 49 -2.92 4.08 -7.10
N ALA A 50 -4.03 3.38 -7.30
CA ALA A 50 -4.81 2.81 -6.21
C ALA A 50 -4.15 1.52 -5.75
N VAL A 51 -3.71 1.48 -4.49
CA VAL A 51 -3.03 0.33 -3.91
C VAL A 51 -3.96 -0.34 -2.92
N ILE A 52 -4.27 -1.60 -3.18
CA ILE A 52 -5.03 -2.49 -2.30
C ILE A 52 -4.03 -3.28 -1.46
N PHE A 53 -4.17 -3.22 -0.15
CA PHE A 53 -3.28 -3.90 0.78
C PHE A 53 -4.04 -4.44 1.98
N GLU A 54 -3.48 -5.46 2.61
CA GLU A 54 -3.95 -6.00 3.87
C GLU A 54 -3.03 -5.58 5.00
N ARG A 55 -3.58 -5.34 6.19
CA ARG A 55 -2.78 -5.22 7.42
C ARG A 55 -3.13 -6.32 8.41
N GLU A 56 -2.08 -6.90 8.97
CA GLU A 56 -2.12 -7.92 10.01
C GLU A 56 -1.27 -7.43 11.19
N CYS A 57 -1.88 -7.21 12.35
CA CYS A 57 -1.18 -6.72 13.56
C CYS A 57 -1.04 -7.79 14.64
N GLY A 58 -1.23 -9.08 14.29
CA GLY A 58 -1.07 -10.23 15.19
C GLY A 58 -2.38 -10.81 15.72
N ALA A 59 -2.26 -11.82 16.61
CA ALA A 59 -3.32 -12.75 16.98
C ALA A 59 -4.63 -12.13 17.51
N THR A 60 -4.55 -10.95 18.13
CA THR A 60 -5.72 -10.27 18.73
C THR A 60 -6.33 -9.21 17.83
N THR A 61 -5.67 -8.83 16.74
CA THR A 61 -6.16 -7.82 15.80
C THR A 61 -6.59 -8.52 14.50
N PRO A 62 -7.88 -8.51 14.16
CA PRO A 62 -8.33 -9.12 12.91
C PRO A 62 -7.70 -8.41 11.71
N PHE A 63 -7.47 -9.17 10.64
CA PHE A 63 -7.06 -8.62 9.35
C PHE A 63 -8.00 -7.50 8.92
N ASN A 64 -7.46 -6.54 8.18
CA ASN A 64 -8.27 -5.59 7.43
C ASN A 64 -7.72 -5.43 6.02
N THR A 65 -8.64 -5.14 5.10
CA THR A 65 -8.32 -4.79 3.72
C THR A 65 -8.48 -3.30 3.59
N GLN A 66 -7.47 -2.64 3.02
CA GLN A 66 -7.40 -1.20 2.91
C GLN A 66 -7.03 -0.78 1.49
N VAL A 67 -7.35 0.46 1.17
CA VAL A 67 -6.99 1.08 -0.11
C VAL A 67 -6.47 2.48 0.11
N SER A 68 -5.33 2.78 -0.50
CA SER A 68 -4.71 4.11 -0.53
C SER A 68 -4.44 4.57 -1.96
N LEU A 69 -4.36 5.88 -2.15
CA LEU A 69 -3.88 6.48 -3.40
C LEU A 69 -2.41 6.88 -3.25
N VAL A 70 -1.60 6.49 -4.23
CA VAL A 70 -0.17 6.81 -4.28
C VAL A 70 0.12 7.64 -5.54
N PRO A 71 0.79 8.80 -5.43
CA PRO A 71 1.24 9.56 -6.59
C PRO A 71 2.26 8.78 -7.43
N LYS A 72 2.31 9.06 -8.72
CA LYS A 72 3.29 8.47 -9.64
C LYS A 72 4.72 8.65 -9.13
N GLY A 73 5.52 7.59 -9.25
CA GLY A 73 6.95 7.62 -8.93
C GLY A 73 7.26 7.61 -7.43
N GLN A 74 6.24 7.48 -6.58
CA GLN A 74 6.43 7.34 -5.13
C GLN A 74 6.26 5.87 -4.71
N SER A 75 7.10 5.42 -3.78
CA SER A 75 6.95 4.10 -3.17
C SER A 75 5.80 4.10 -2.18
N PHE A 76 4.94 3.07 -2.25
CA PHE A 76 3.85 2.91 -1.31
C PHE A 76 4.37 2.70 0.12
N SER A 77 3.82 3.46 1.06
CA SER A 77 3.98 3.24 2.50
C SER A 77 2.67 3.59 3.19
N PRO A 78 2.09 2.70 4.01
CA PRO A 78 0.82 2.94 4.69
C PRO A 78 0.89 4.09 5.71
N ARG A 79 2.10 4.45 6.18
CA ARG A 79 2.31 5.62 7.04
C ARG A 79 2.30 6.94 6.27
N ARG A 80 2.78 6.92 5.02
CA ARG A 80 2.87 8.11 4.16
C ARG A 80 1.56 8.38 3.42
N TYR A 81 0.88 7.32 3.01
CA TYR A 81 -0.35 7.38 2.22
C TYR A 81 -1.51 6.76 2.99
N PRO A 82 -2.29 7.56 3.74
CA PRO A 82 -3.38 7.04 4.55
C PRO A 82 -4.42 6.36 3.66
N SER A 83 -5.04 5.30 4.20
CA SER A 83 -6.12 4.60 3.51
C SER A 83 -7.36 5.46 3.45
N PHE A 84 -8.01 5.53 2.30
CA PHE A 84 -9.33 6.15 2.16
C PHE A 84 -10.48 5.14 2.35
N LEU A 85 -10.19 3.84 2.13
CA LEU A 85 -11.07 2.72 2.42
C LEU A 85 -10.39 1.79 3.41
N SER A 86 -11.13 1.36 4.43
CA SER A 86 -10.70 0.33 5.38
C SER A 86 -11.88 -0.54 5.78
N ILE A 87 -11.78 -1.84 5.52
CA ILE A 87 -12.82 -2.83 5.81
C ILE A 87 -12.24 -4.00 6.62
N GLY A 88 -13.01 -4.51 7.57
CA GLY A 88 -12.62 -5.62 8.43
C GLY A 88 -12.68 -6.97 7.71
N GLY A 89 -11.61 -7.74 7.84
CA GLY A 89 -11.40 -9.03 7.18
C GLY A 89 -10.49 -8.92 5.96
N GLN A 90 -10.21 -10.08 5.37
CA GLN A 90 -9.51 -10.22 4.10
C GLN A 90 -10.54 -10.32 2.99
N HIS A 91 -10.49 -9.39 2.03
CA HIS A 91 -11.45 -9.29 0.95
C HIS A 91 -10.74 -9.09 -0.38
N ALA A 92 -11.18 -9.83 -1.40
CA ALA A 92 -10.77 -9.55 -2.76
C ALA A 92 -11.57 -8.36 -3.30
N LEU A 93 -11.01 -7.15 -3.16
CA LEU A 93 -11.62 -5.93 -3.68
C LEU A 93 -11.40 -5.81 -5.19
N ALA A 94 -12.48 -5.53 -5.92
CA ALA A 94 -12.39 -5.09 -7.31
C ALA A 94 -12.45 -3.57 -7.36
N ILE A 95 -11.47 -2.98 -8.05
CA ILE A 95 -11.33 -1.53 -8.19
C ILE A 95 -11.05 -1.24 -9.66
N ARG A 96 -11.70 -0.21 -10.19
CA ARG A 96 -11.44 0.30 -11.53
C ARG A 96 -11.47 1.82 -11.56
N TRP A 97 -10.59 2.40 -12.37
CA TRP A 97 -10.69 3.79 -12.72
C TRP A 97 -11.72 3.97 -13.83
N VAL A 98 -12.65 4.90 -13.66
CA VAL A 98 -13.65 5.29 -14.67
C VAL A 98 -13.34 6.62 -15.33
N GLY A 99 -12.35 7.32 -14.80
CA GLY A 99 -11.72 8.48 -15.39
C GLY A 99 -10.36 8.71 -14.74
N GLU A 100 -9.66 9.77 -15.14
CA GLU A 100 -8.35 10.14 -14.56
C GLU A 100 -8.43 10.43 -13.06
N ARG A 101 -9.58 10.96 -12.61
CA ARG A 101 -9.86 11.39 -11.23
C ARG A 101 -11.13 10.76 -10.66
N ALA A 102 -11.52 9.61 -11.18
CA ALA A 102 -12.73 8.92 -10.76
C ALA A 102 -12.45 7.43 -10.61
N LEU A 103 -12.65 6.93 -9.39
CA LEU A 103 -12.40 5.56 -8.99
C LEU A 103 -13.70 4.91 -8.54
N GLU A 104 -13.96 3.70 -9.02
CA GLU A 104 -15.06 2.87 -8.55
C GLU A 104 -14.51 1.65 -7.80
N VAL A 105 -15.10 1.38 -6.64
CA VAL A 105 -14.74 0.28 -5.76
C VAL A 105 -15.96 -0.59 -5.52
N ASP A 106 -15.87 -1.87 -5.91
CA ASP A 106 -16.88 -2.87 -5.59
C ASP A 106 -16.70 -3.32 -4.14
N LEU A 107 -17.64 -2.92 -3.28
CA LEU A 107 -17.64 -3.30 -1.88
C LEU A 107 -18.30 -4.67 -1.69
N PRO A 108 -17.63 -5.59 -0.96
CA PRO A 108 -18.25 -6.84 -0.57
C PRO A 108 -19.39 -6.57 0.42
N LYS A 109 -20.29 -7.55 0.56
CA LYS A 109 -21.29 -7.52 1.63
C LYS A 109 -20.58 -7.70 2.98
N THR A 110 -20.40 -6.60 3.70
CA THR A 110 -19.80 -6.56 5.04
C THR A 110 -20.42 -5.45 5.87
N ASP A 111 -20.56 -5.68 7.16
CA ASP A 111 -20.96 -4.70 8.17
C ASP A 111 -19.75 -3.99 8.80
N ARG A 112 -18.53 -4.47 8.55
CA ARG A 112 -17.29 -3.93 9.13
C ARG A 112 -16.59 -2.95 8.19
N VAL A 113 -17.25 -1.86 7.84
CA VAL A 113 -16.61 -0.73 7.13
C VAL A 113 -16.15 0.30 8.15
N PHE A 114 -14.83 0.49 8.28
CA PHE A 114 -14.25 1.42 9.25
C PHE A 114 -14.00 2.81 8.65
N ARG A 115 -13.74 2.88 7.35
CA ARG A 115 -13.51 4.13 6.60
C ARG A 115 -13.92 3.94 5.14
N ASN A 116 -14.58 4.93 4.55
CA ASN A 116 -15.02 4.94 3.16
C ASN A 116 -15.15 6.38 2.62
N GLU A 117 -14.02 7.08 2.49
CA GLU A 117 -14.02 8.45 1.96
C GLU A 117 -14.46 8.47 0.50
N THR A 118 -15.33 9.40 0.14
CA THR A 118 -15.83 9.57 -1.23
C THR A 118 -14.98 10.53 -2.07
N THR A 119 -14.03 11.21 -1.45
CA THR A 119 -13.09 12.14 -2.10
C THR A 119 -11.75 12.10 -1.38
N VAL A 120 -10.67 11.95 -2.14
CA VAL A 120 -9.30 11.88 -1.64
C VAL A 120 -8.42 12.75 -2.54
N ASP A 121 -7.84 13.81 -1.98
CA ASP A 121 -7.24 14.91 -2.78
C ASP A 121 -8.24 15.43 -3.84
N ASP A 122 -7.92 15.22 -5.11
CA ASP A 122 -8.68 15.58 -6.30
C ASP A 122 -9.42 14.39 -6.95
N VAL A 123 -9.35 13.20 -6.34
CA VAL A 123 -9.97 11.96 -6.86
C VAL A 123 -11.31 11.69 -6.18
N SER A 124 -12.35 11.52 -6.99
CA SER A 124 -13.68 11.06 -6.55
C SER A 124 -13.71 9.53 -6.45
N VAL A 125 -14.32 9.00 -5.39
CA VAL A 125 -14.45 7.57 -5.10
C VAL A 125 -15.91 7.21 -4.96
N ALA A 126 -16.40 6.34 -5.85
CA ALA A 126 -17.74 5.79 -5.81
C ALA A 126 -17.70 4.33 -5.34
N TYR A 127 -18.57 4.00 -4.39
CA TYR A 127 -18.67 2.67 -3.81
C TYR A 127 -19.88 1.94 -4.36
N LEU A 128 -19.63 0.87 -5.11
CA LEU A 128 -20.66 -0.01 -5.63
C LEU A 128 -20.89 -1.10 -4.59
N SER A 129 -22.00 -1.02 -3.86
CA SER A 129 -22.38 -2.12 -2.97
C SER A 129 -22.89 -3.30 -3.80
N ALA A 130 -22.41 -4.51 -3.53
CA ALA A 130 -23.05 -5.72 -4.02
C ALA A 130 -24.44 -5.85 -3.38
N GLY A 131 -25.45 -5.22 -3.99
CA GLY A 131 -26.89 -5.33 -3.73
C GLY A 131 -27.34 -5.69 -2.31
N ARG A 132 -27.82 -4.69 -1.56
CA ARG A 132 -29.08 -4.85 -0.83
C ARG A 132 -30.15 -5.17 -1.89
N GLY A 133 -30.41 -6.45 -2.13
CA GLY A 133 -31.60 -6.86 -2.87
C GLY A 133 -32.83 -6.33 -2.12
N PRO A 134 -33.92 -6.00 -2.83
CA PRO A 134 -35.15 -5.59 -2.16
C PRO A 134 -35.63 -6.76 -1.29
N ASN A 135 -35.74 -6.54 0.02
CA ASN A 135 -36.68 -7.28 0.86
C ASN A 135 -38.03 -6.58 0.74
#